data_AF-A0A847GSV5-F1
#
_entry.id   AF-A0A847GSV5-F1
#
_cell.length_a   1.000
_cell.length_b   1.000
_cell.length_c   1.000
_cell.angle_alpha   90.00
_cell.angle_beta   90.00
_cell.angle_gamma   90.00
#
_symmetry.space_group_name_H-M   'P 1'
#
loop_
_entity.id
_entity.type
_entity.pdbx_description
1 polymer ?
#
loop_
_entity_poly.entity_id
_entity_poly.type
_entity_poly.pdbx_seq_one_letter_code
_entity_poly.pdbx_strand_id
1 'polypeptide(L)'
;MDHESSPDESCTPQHFTAGCPTNEWLPEQLCTYAQAQHQAILDDERDLAVKYWRLGRALHLLRRSFNHGQWEQLLTQLDIEKTKASRARAIARTFEKEDALAGLTVKQAYDKRPRKLRKPAPEPSEPKQETGRLGQFLDHVTRTADLFVDEAGFAEEAEAMSLLPAIEAAMQKLEQIRVLLRQQAHIRPT
;
A
#
# COMPACT_ATOMS: atom_id res chain seq x y z
N MET A 1 72.46 -6.30 -0.32
CA MET A 1 71.28 -5.67 0.30
C MET A 1 70.13 -6.04 -0.62
N ASP A 2 69.61 -7.23 -0.37
CA ASP A 2 68.60 -7.87 -1.19
C ASP A 2 67.23 -7.39 -0.69
N HIS A 3 66.50 -6.67 -1.54
CA HIS A 3 65.12 -6.28 -1.28
C HIS A 3 64.21 -7.45 -1.66
N GLU A 4 63.70 -8.14 -0.64
CA GLU A 4 62.56 -9.06 -0.72
C GLU A 4 61.37 -8.36 -1.41
N SER A 5 60.99 -8.86 -2.58
CA SER A 5 59.75 -8.52 -3.26
C SER A 5 58.59 -9.23 -2.56
N SER A 6 57.68 -8.46 -1.96
CA SER A 6 56.39 -8.97 -1.49
C SER A 6 55.56 -9.43 -2.69
N PRO A 7 54.92 -10.62 -2.64
CA PRO A 7 54.07 -11.08 -3.72
C PRO A 7 52.74 -10.32 -3.67
N ASP A 8 52.39 -9.69 -4.79
CA ASP A 8 51.07 -9.14 -5.06
C ASP A 8 50.01 -10.26 -4.90
N GLU A 9 49.25 -10.22 -3.81
CA GLU A 9 47.98 -10.95 -3.67
C GLU A 9 46.96 -10.32 -4.61
N SER A 10 47.05 -10.70 -5.88
CA SER A 10 46.07 -10.39 -6.91
C SER A 10 44.74 -11.06 -6.54
N CYS A 11 43.78 -10.27 -6.05
CA CYS A 11 42.38 -10.65 -5.98
C CYS A 11 41.81 -10.86 -7.39
N THR A 12 42.08 -12.01 -8.01
CA THR A 12 41.39 -12.40 -9.24
C THR A 12 39.91 -12.64 -8.91
N PRO A 13 38.96 -11.95 -9.57
CA PRO A 13 37.54 -12.19 -9.34
C PRO A 13 37.24 -13.64 -9.67
N GLN A 14 36.87 -14.41 -8.64
CA GLN A 14 36.42 -15.79 -8.82
C GLN A 14 35.16 -15.77 -9.67
N HIS A 15 35.30 -16.16 -10.93
CA HIS A 15 34.17 -16.40 -11.82
C HIS A 15 33.33 -17.54 -11.23
N PHE A 16 32.09 -17.24 -10.85
CA PHE A 16 31.12 -18.23 -10.42
C PHE A 16 30.91 -19.27 -11.51
N THR A 17 31.03 -20.54 -11.17
CA THR A 17 30.58 -21.65 -12.02
C THR A 17 29.06 -21.56 -12.15
N ALA A 18 28.56 -21.39 -13.37
CA ALA A 18 27.14 -21.36 -13.66
C ALA A 18 26.50 -22.71 -13.26
N GLY A 19 25.81 -22.76 -12.13
CA GLY A 19 25.16 -23.97 -11.62
C GLY A 19 24.34 -23.71 -10.37
N CYS A 20 23.39 -24.62 -10.08
CA CYS A 20 22.64 -24.61 -8.82
C CYS A 20 23.57 -24.91 -7.64
N PRO A 21 23.30 -24.35 -6.44
CA PRO A 21 24.09 -24.66 -5.25
C PRO A 21 23.99 -26.15 -4.91
N THR A 22 25.12 -26.78 -4.59
CA THR A 22 25.19 -28.18 -4.17
C THR A 22 25.74 -28.30 -2.75
N ASN A 23 25.61 -29.48 -2.13
CA ASN A 23 26.11 -29.73 -0.76
C ASN A 23 27.64 -29.68 -0.65
N GLU A 24 28.35 -29.62 -1.78
CA GLU A 24 29.81 -29.58 -1.85
C GLU A 24 30.36 -28.14 -1.81
N TRP A 25 29.49 -27.13 -1.89
CA TRP A 25 29.89 -25.73 -1.86
C TRP A 25 30.32 -25.31 -0.45
N LEU A 26 31.38 -24.50 -0.38
CA LEU A 26 31.84 -23.91 0.86
C LEU A 26 30.85 -22.84 1.35
N PRO A 27 30.76 -22.59 2.68
CA PRO A 27 29.88 -21.56 3.23
C PRO A 27 30.04 -20.18 2.59
N GLU A 28 31.27 -19.78 2.25
CA GLU A 28 31.55 -18.49 1.61
C GLU A 28 30.94 -18.42 0.20
N GLN A 29 31.01 -19.51 -0.57
CA GLN A 29 30.42 -19.59 -1.91
C GLN A 29 28.88 -19.50 -1.84
N LEU A 30 28.28 -20.17 -0.85
CA LEU A 30 26.84 -20.10 -0.61
C LEU A 30 26.41 -18.69 -0.21
N CYS A 31 27.17 -18.02 0.65
CA CYS A 31 26.91 -16.63 1.04
C CYS A 31 26.94 -15.69 -0.17
N THR A 32 27.97 -15.76 -1.02
CA THR A 32 28.04 -14.89 -2.19
C THR A 32 26.95 -15.21 -3.22
N TYR A 33 26.63 -16.49 -3.43
CA TYR A 33 25.51 -16.87 -4.29
C TYR A 33 24.17 -16.35 -3.76
N ALA A 34 23.90 -16.47 -2.45
CA ALA A 34 22.70 -15.94 -1.85
C ALA A 34 22.59 -14.41 -2.02
N GLN A 35 23.70 -13.69 -1.86
CA GLN A 35 23.76 -12.24 -2.13
C GLN A 35 23.47 -11.93 -3.59
N ALA A 36 24.03 -12.69 -4.54
CA ALA A 36 23.79 -12.50 -5.96
C ALA A 36 22.32 -12.76 -6.34
N GLN A 37 21.72 -13.83 -5.82
CA GLN A 37 20.29 -14.14 -6.04
C GLN A 37 19.39 -13.08 -5.41
N HIS A 38 19.73 -12.61 -4.20
CA HIS A 38 18.99 -11.51 -3.58
C HIS A 38 19.05 -10.23 -4.42
N GLN A 39 20.22 -9.89 -4.97
CA GLN A 39 20.36 -8.73 -5.83
C GLN A 39 19.53 -8.87 -7.12
N ALA A 40 19.54 -10.06 -7.75
CA ALA A 40 18.70 -10.33 -8.93
C ALA A 40 17.20 -10.18 -8.61
N ILE A 41 16.74 -10.67 -7.45
CA ILE A 41 15.35 -10.47 -7.00
C ILE A 41 15.04 -8.98 -6.84
N LEU A 42 15.94 -8.20 -6.23
CA LEU A 42 15.74 -6.76 -6.08
C LEU A 42 15.67 -6.04 -7.44
N ASP A 43 16.45 -6.48 -8.43
CA ASP A 43 16.43 -5.95 -9.78
C ASP A 43 15.09 -6.25 -10.46
N ASP A 44 14.60 -7.49 -10.37
CA ASP A 44 13.28 -7.87 -10.86
C ASP A 44 12.15 -7.11 -10.13
N GLU A 45 12.28 -6.87 -8.82
CA GLU A 45 11.32 -6.09 -8.04
C GLU A 45 11.28 -4.62 -8.47
N ARG A 46 12.39 -4.04 -8.93
CA ARG A 46 12.43 -2.67 -9.46
C ARG A 46 11.64 -2.57 -10.76
N ASP A 47 11.82 -3.53 -11.66
CA ASP A 47 11.03 -3.62 -12.90
C ASP A 47 9.53 -3.86 -12.59
N LEU A 48 9.25 -4.64 -11.56
CA LEU A 48 7.89 -4.88 -11.09
C LEU A 48 7.24 -3.61 -10.54
N ALA A 49 7.99 -2.71 -9.89
CA ALA A 49 7.47 -1.44 -9.40
C ALA A 49 6.89 -0.57 -10.54
N VAL A 50 7.58 -0.54 -11.68
CA VAL A 50 7.12 0.15 -12.89
C VAL A 50 5.81 -0.44 -13.40
N LYS A 51 5.72 -1.78 -13.47
CA LYS A 51 4.50 -2.49 -13.87
C LYS A 51 3.32 -2.20 -12.93
N TYR A 52 3.57 -2.18 -11.61
CA TYR A 52 2.56 -1.80 -10.61
C TYR A 52 2.07 -0.37 -10.80
N TRP A 53 2.96 0.57 -11.10
CA TRP A 53 2.57 1.96 -11.38
C TRP A 53 1.67 2.06 -12.61
N ARG A 54 2.05 1.42 -13.72
CA ARG A 54 1.25 1.41 -14.97
C ARG A 54 -0.14 0.80 -14.73
N LEU A 55 -0.19 -0.35 -14.06
CA LEU A 55 -1.46 -0.97 -13.64
C LEU A 55 -2.28 -0.01 -12.78
N GLY A 56 -1.66 0.62 -11.80
CA GLY A 56 -2.31 1.57 -10.89
C GLY A 56 -2.89 2.77 -11.60
N ARG A 57 -2.20 3.31 -12.61
CA ARG A 57 -2.68 4.40 -13.47
C ARG A 57 -3.92 3.96 -14.25
N ALA A 58 -3.88 2.79 -14.89
CA ALA A 58 -5.01 2.24 -15.63
C ALA A 58 -6.23 2.03 -14.72
N LEU A 59 -6.02 1.39 -13.56
CA LEU A 59 -7.07 1.15 -12.57
C LEU A 59 -7.61 2.46 -11.96
N HIS A 60 -6.77 3.47 -11.76
CA HIS A 60 -7.20 4.78 -11.27
C HIS A 60 -8.13 5.48 -12.27
N LEU A 61 -7.82 5.43 -13.56
CA LEU A 61 -8.67 5.98 -14.62
C LEU A 61 -9.99 5.21 -14.70
N LEU A 62 -9.94 3.88 -14.69
CA LEU A 62 -11.13 3.02 -14.74
C LEU A 62 -12.05 3.27 -13.55
N ARG A 63 -11.52 3.41 -12.34
CA ARG A 63 -12.33 3.51 -11.10
C ARG A 63 -13.40 4.61 -11.16
N ARG A 64 -13.16 5.70 -11.89
CA ARG A 64 -14.09 6.83 -12.04
C ARG A 64 -15.40 6.45 -12.74
N SER A 65 -15.39 5.39 -13.55
CA SER A 65 -16.54 4.94 -14.34
C SER A 65 -17.40 3.89 -13.64
N PHE A 66 -17.03 3.43 -12.44
CA PHE A 66 -17.72 2.35 -11.73
C PHE A 66 -18.30 2.81 -10.39
N ASN A 67 -19.55 2.42 -10.13
CA ASN A 67 -20.21 2.63 -8.85
C ASN A 67 -19.69 1.65 -7.78
N HIS A 68 -20.13 1.86 -6.53
CA HIS A 68 -19.83 0.97 -5.41
C HIS A 68 -20.27 -0.47 -5.72
N GLY A 69 -19.43 -1.47 -5.43
CA GLY A 69 -19.70 -2.90 -5.69
C GLY A 69 -19.33 -3.38 -7.11
N GLN A 70 -19.55 -2.57 -8.14
CA GLN A 70 -19.16 -2.93 -9.53
C GLN A 70 -17.64 -3.01 -9.69
N TRP A 71 -16.89 -2.23 -8.90
CA TRP A 71 -15.44 -2.26 -8.89
C TRP A 71 -14.87 -3.63 -8.49
N GLU A 72 -15.45 -4.28 -7.49
CA GLU A 72 -14.98 -5.57 -7.02
C GLU A 72 -15.25 -6.66 -8.05
N GLN A 73 -16.44 -6.65 -8.66
CA GLN A 73 -16.78 -7.55 -9.76
C GLN A 73 -15.81 -7.41 -10.95
N LEU A 74 -15.44 -6.18 -11.31
CA LEU A 74 -14.46 -5.92 -12.36
C LEU A 74 -13.09 -6.53 -12.01
N LEU A 75 -12.61 -6.31 -10.78
CA LEU A 75 -11.33 -6.87 -10.35
C LEU A 75 -11.33 -8.40 -10.40
N THR A 76 -12.42 -9.04 -9.97
CA THR A 76 -12.60 -10.50 -10.07
C THR A 76 -12.62 -10.96 -11.53
N GLN A 77 -13.30 -10.25 -12.43
CA GLN A 77 -13.33 -10.57 -13.86
C GLN A 77 -11.95 -10.48 -14.53
N LEU A 78 -11.12 -9.54 -14.08
CA LEU A 78 -9.76 -9.36 -14.57
C LEU A 78 -8.73 -10.26 -13.88
N ASP A 79 -9.17 -11.08 -12.91
CA ASP A 79 -8.30 -11.89 -12.04
C ASP A 79 -7.23 -11.05 -11.32
N ILE A 80 -7.61 -9.82 -10.92
CA ILE A 80 -6.73 -8.91 -10.19
C ILE A 80 -7.08 -8.97 -8.72
N GLU A 81 -6.16 -9.48 -7.92
CA GLU A 81 -6.28 -9.46 -6.47
C GLU A 81 -6.47 -8.03 -5.93
N LYS A 82 -7.46 -7.85 -5.05
CA LYS A 82 -7.85 -6.55 -4.49
C LYS A 82 -6.67 -5.80 -3.83
N THR A 83 -5.85 -6.51 -3.08
CA THR A 83 -4.65 -6.00 -2.40
C THR A 83 -3.63 -5.44 -3.40
N LYS A 84 -3.38 -6.16 -4.50
CA LYS A 84 -2.49 -5.74 -5.59
C LYS A 84 -3.04 -4.54 -6.35
N ALA A 85 -4.34 -4.55 -6.66
CA ALA A 85 -5.04 -3.43 -7.30
C ALA A 85 -4.91 -2.15 -6.47
N SER A 86 -5.12 -2.25 -5.15
CA SER A 86 -4.97 -1.12 -4.23
C SER A 86 -3.52 -0.63 -4.18
N ARG A 87 -2.56 -1.53 -3.96
CA ARG A 87 -1.12 -1.20 -3.92
C ARG A 87 -0.67 -0.48 -5.19
N ALA A 88 -1.05 -1.00 -6.35
CA ALA A 88 -0.79 -0.40 -7.65
C ALA A 88 -1.35 1.04 -7.71
N ARG A 89 -2.62 1.23 -7.35
CA ARG A 89 -3.27 2.56 -7.32
C ARG A 89 -2.62 3.51 -6.31
N ALA A 90 -2.15 3.03 -5.18
CA ALA A 90 -1.42 3.84 -4.21
C ALA A 90 -0.11 4.36 -4.80
N ILE A 91 0.70 3.47 -5.38
CA ILE A 91 1.96 3.83 -6.07
C ILE A 91 1.68 4.86 -7.19
N ALA A 92 0.67 4.60 -8.02
CA ALA A 92 0.29 5.50 -9.12
C ALA A 92 -0.23 6.89 -8.69
N ARG A 93 -0.72 7.03 -7.45
CA ARG A 93 -1.08 8.34 -6.88
C ARG A 93 0.12 9.06 -6.27
N THR A 94 1.10 8.33 -5.77
CA THR A 94 2.31 8.88 -5.16
C THR A 94 3.26 9.46 -6.20
N PHE A 95 3.42 8.77 -7.34
CA PHE A 95 4.33 9.18 -8.40
C PHE A 95 3.57 9.63 -9.64
N GLU A 96 3.85 10.84 -10.11
CA GLU A 96 3.20 11.39 -11.31
C GLU A 96 3.78 10.81 -12.61
N LYS A 97 5.09 10.55 -12.62
CA LYS A 97 5.84 10.06 -13.78
C LYS A 97 6.47 8.72 -13.49
N GLU A 98 6.62 7.92 -14.54
CA GLU A 98 7.26 6.60 -14.46
C GLU A 98 8.72 6.69 -14.01
N ASP A 99 9.47 7.67 -14.53
CA ASP A 99 10.90 7.86 -14.22
C ASP A 99 11.18 8.07 -12.72
N ALA A 100 10.19 8.54 -11.97
CA ALA A 100 10.33 8.76 -10.52
C ALA A 100 10.40 7.43 -9.72
N LEU A 101 10.13 6.29 -10.37
CA LEU A 101 10.26 4.95 -9.80
C LEU A 101 11.62 4.29 -10.07
N ALA A 102 12.48 4.92 -10.87
CA ALA A 102 13.77 4.36 -11.22
C ALA A 102 14.57 3.94 -9.97
N GLY A 103 14.94 2.66 -9.91
CA GLY A 103 15.71 2.07 -8.82
C GLY A 103 14.93 1.73 -7.54
N LEU A 104 13.62 2.00 -7.48
CA LEU A 104 12.79 1.67 -6.31
C LEU A 104 12.16 0.29 -6.47
N THR A 105 12.19 -0.52 -5.41
CA THR A 105 11.37 -1.74 -5.36
C THR A 105 9.89 -1.40 -5.12
N VAL A 106 8.99 -2.36 -5.37
CA VAL A 106 7.54 -2.19 -5.14
C VAL A 106 7.26 -1.72 -3.71
N LYS A 107 7.94 -2.31 -2.72
CA LYS A 107 7.79 -1.96 -1.30
C LYS A 107 8.22 -0.52 -1.03
N GLN A 108 9.41 -0.13 -1.47
CA GLN A 108 9.94 1.22 -1.29
C GLN A 108 9.05 2.28 -1.96
N ALA A 109 8.56 1.99 -3.17
CA ALA A 109 7.63 2.86 -3.86
C ALA A 109 6.32 3.03 -3.07
N TYR A 110 5.77 1.94 -2.54
CA TYR A 110 4.55 1.97 -1.73
C TYR A 110 4.72 2.73 -0.41
N ASP A 111 5.88 2.60 0.24
CA ASP A 111 6.18 3.26 1.52
C ASP A 111 6.37 4.78 1.38
N LYS A 112 6.75 5.26 0.20
CA LYS A 112 6.82 6.70 -0.11
C LYS A 112 5.44 7.37 -0.21
N ARG A 113 4.33 6.62 -0.09
CA ARG A 113 2.99 7.23 -0.10
C ARG A 113 2.89 8.27 1.01
N PRO A 114 2.28 9.45 0.75
CA PRO A 114 2.07 10.44 1.79
C PRO A 114 1.13 9.85 2.84
N ARG A 115 1.70 9.42 3.97
CA ARG A 115 0.91 9.07 5.15
C ARG A 115 0.29 10.38 5.61
N LYS A 116 -1.03 10.52 5.47
CA LYS A 116 -1.74 11.69 6.02
C LYS A 116 -1.43 11.73 7.51
N LEU A 117 -0.61 12.69 7.92
CA LEU A 117 -0.46 13.03 9.33
C LEU A 117 -1.87 13.27 9.85
N ARG A 118 -2.27 12.48 10.86
CA ARG A 118 -3.56 12.60 11.54
C ARG A 118 -3.72 14.07 11.91
N LYS A 119 -4.61 14.79 11.23
CA LYS A 119 -4.98 16.12 11.70
C LYS A 119 -5.63 15.92 13.08
N PRO A 120 -5.24 16.69 14.10
CA PRO A 120 -5.98 16.70 15.35
C PRO A 120 -7.45 16.99 15.03
N ALA A 121 -8.35 16.36 15.79
CA ALA A 121 -9.78 16.48 15.58
C ALA A 121 -10.15 17.97 15.44
N PRO A 122 -10.91 18.36 14.40
CA PRO A 122 -11.27 19.75 14.21
C PRO A 122 -12.04 20.26 15.44
N GLU A 123 -11.63 21.42 15.95
CA GLU A 123 -12.36 22.09 17.02
C GLU A 123 -13.81 22.36 16.57
N PRO A 124 -14.80 22.21 17.47
CA PRO A 124 -16.21 22.32 17.12
C PRO A 124 -16.54 23.76 16.69
N SER A 125 -16.63 23.99 15.39
CA SER A 125 -17.06 25.27 14.80
C SER A 125 -18.60 25.41 14.81
N GLU A 126 -19.07 26.60 15.21
CA GLU A 126 -20.48 27.00 15.40
C GLU A 126 -21.46 26.59 14.28
N PRO A 127 -22.74 26.35 14.63
CA PRO A 127 -23.74 25.78 13.72
C PRO A 127 -24.34 26.84 12.78
N LYS A 128 -24.08 26.69 11.47
CA LYS A 128 -24.89 27.28 10.39
C LYS A 128 -25.26 26.19 9.39
N GLN A 129 -26.57 26.03 9.19
CA GLN A 129 -27.31 25.11 8.30
C GLN A 129 -27.05 23.60 8.52
N GLU A 130 -27.83 23.03 9.44
CA GLU A 130 -27.65 21.68 10.01
C GLU A 130 -28.03 20.52 9.08
N THR A 131 -28.93 20.71 8.11
CA THR A 131 -29.35 19.61 7.22
C THR A 131 -28.29 19.26 6.18
N GLY A 132 -27.48 20.22 5.73
CA GLY A 132 -26.38 19.97 4.80
C GLY A 132 -25.13 19.40 5.48
N ARG A 133 -24.87 19.77 6.74
CA ARG A 133 -23.66 19.35 7.47
C ARG A 133 -23.62 17.86 7.75
N LEU A 134 -24.76 17.25 8.13
CA LEU A 134 -24.80 15.82 8.38
C LEU A 134 -24.57 15.02 7.10
N GLY A 135 -25.19 15.43 5.98
CA GLY A 135 -24.95 14.81 4.68
C GLY A 135 -23.49 14.93 4.22
N GLN A 136 -22.91 16.13 4.31
CA GLN A 136 -21.50 16.36 3.98
C GLN A 136 -20.55 15.57 4.88
N PHE A 137 -20.87 15.44 6.17
CA PHE A 137 -20.12 14.63 7.11
C PHE A 137 -20.17 13.15 6.73
N LEU A 138 -21.36 12.60 6.45
CA LEU A 138 -21.51 11.19 6.06
C LEU A 138 -20.78 10.92 4.73
N ASP A 139 -20.91 11.80 3.74
CA ASP A 139 -20.14 11.71 2.48
C ASP A 139 -18.63 11.78 2.70
N HIS A 140 -18.18 12.57 3.67
CA HIS A 140 -16.78 12.65 4.04
C HIS A 140 -16.30 11.38 4.74
N VAL A 141 -17.07 10.85 5.68
CA VAL A 141 -16.77 9.60 6.39
C VAL A 141 -16.68 8.45 5.40
N THR A 142 -17.64 8.30 4.48
CA THR A 142 -17.62 7.22 3.48
C THR A 142 -16.41 7.33 2.55
N ARG A 143 -16.16 8.51 1.97
CA ARG A 143 -14.97 8.72 1.10
C ARG A 143 -13.66 8.51 1.83
N THR A 144 -13.61 8.85 3.11
CA THR A 144 -12.41 8.71 3.93
C THR A 144 -12.22 7.26 4.36
N ALA A 145 -13.28 6.56 4.75
CA ALA A 145 -13.25 5.14 5.10
C ALA A 145 -12.76 4.29 3.92
N ASP A 146 -13.20 4.58 2.69
CA ASP A 146 -12.71 3.92 1.46
C ASP A 146 -11.18 3.98 1.30
N LEU A 147 -10.54 5.05 1.78
CA LEU A 147 -9.08 5.17 1.74
C LEU A 147 -8.40 4.27 2.78
N PHE A 148 -9.09 3.93 3.86
CA PHE A 148 -8.57 3.19 5.01
C PHE A 148 -8.94 1.71 5.01
N VAL A 149 -9.93 1.28 4.23
CA VAL A 149 -10.27 -0.15 4.08
C VAL A 149 -9.05 -0.96 3.66
N ASP A 150 -8.23 -0.40 2.75
CA ASP A 150 -7.02 -1.07 2.28
C ASP A 150 -5.90 -1.04 3.32
N GLU A 151 -5.75 0.06 4.08
CA GLU A 151 -4.75 0.16 5.15
C GLU A 151 -5.05 -0.85 6.28
N ALA A 152 -6.33 -1.02 6.62
CA ALA A 152 -6.76 -2.01 7.62
C ALA A 152 -6.45 -3.45 7.19
N GLY A 153 -6.49 -3.76 5.89
CA GLY A 153 -6.13 -5.08 5.36
C GLY A 153 -4.64 -5.42 5.46
N PHE A 154 -3.78 -4.45 5.74
CA PHE A 154 -2.34 -4.63 5.94
C PHE A 154 -1.87 -4.33 7.37
N ALA A 155 -2.79 -4.01 8.29
CA ALA A 155 -2.45 -3.76 9.68
C ALA A 155 -1.86 -5.04 10.29
N GLU A 156 -0.74 -4.91 11.00
CA GLU A 156 -0.18 -6.00 11.79
C GLU A 156 -1.13 -6.38 12.92
N GLU A 157 -1.04 -7.62 13.44
CA GLU A 157 -1.97 -8.12 14.46
C GLU A 157 -2.09 -7.19 15.68
N ALA A 158 -0.95 -6.70 16.19
CA ALA A 158 -0.93 -5.76 17.30
C ALA A 158 -1.59 -4.40 16.96
N GLU A 159 -1.39 -3.92 15.73
CA GLU A 159 -2.00 -2.67 15.26
C GLU A 159 -3.51 -2.84 15.09
N ALA A 160 -3.95 -3.94 14.46
CA ALA A 160 -5.36 -4.29 14.29
C ALA A 160 -6.09 -4.39 15.65
N MET A 161 -5.48 -5.07 16.62
CA MET A 161 -6.00 -5.18 17.99
C MET A 161 -6.14 -3.81 18.68
N SER A 162 -5.23 -2.87 18.40
CA SER A 162 -5.31 -1.51 18.94
C SER A 162 -6.37 -0.64 18.26
N LEU A 163 -6.66 -0.89 16.97
CA LEU A 163 -7.58 -0.08 16.16
C LEU A 163 -9.04 -0.56 16.26
N LEU A 164 -9.27 -1.85 16.48
CA LEU A 164 -10.61 -2.44 16.55
C LEU A 164 -11.55 -1.72 17.54
N PRO A 165 -11.16 -1.43 18.81
CA PRO A 165 -12.04 -0.74 19.74
C PRO A 165 -12.47 0.65 19.27
N ALA A 166 -11.57 1.38 18.58
CA ALA A 166 -11.88 2.70 18.06
C ALA A 166 -12.89 2.64 16.89
N ILE A 167 -12.76 1.63 16.03
CA ILE A 167 -13.71 1.37 14.93
C ILE A 167 -15.09 0.99 15.50
N GLU A 168 -15.14 0.09 16.48
CA GLU A 168 -16.38 -0.31 17.14
C GLU A 168 -17.10 0.88 17.78
N ALA A 169 -16.36 1.73 18.50
CA ALA A 169 -16.91 2.94 19.09
C ALA A 169 -17.49 3.91 18.03
N ALA A 170 -16.79 4.08 16.90
CA ALA A 170 -17.26 4.91 15.80
C ALA A 170 -18.55 4.32 15.16
N MET A 171 -18.59 3.00 14.94
CA MET A 171 -19.78 2.32 14.43
C MET A 171 -20.99 2.48 15.36
N GLN A 172 -20.79 2.37 16.68
CA GLN A 172 -21.87 2.61 17.65
C GLN A 172 -22.44 4.03 17.55
N LYS A 173 -21.60 5.05 17.35
CA LYS A 173 -22.06 6.44 17.18
C LYS A 173 -22.80 6.64 15.86
N LEU A 174 -22.34 6.03 14.76
CA LEU A 174 -23.04 6.07 13.48
C LEU A 174 -24.40 5.36 13.55
N GLU A 175 -24.49 4.25 14.28
CA GLU A 175 -25.76 3.55 14.50
C GLU A 175 -26.74 4.40 15.34
N GLN A 176 -26.25 5.11 16.37
CA GLN A 176 -27.08 6.08 17.12
C GLN A 176 -27.65 7.17 16.19
N ILE A 177 -26.82 7.73 15.30
CA ILE A 177 -27.27 8.70 14.29
C ILE A 177 -28.36 8.09 13.40
N ARG A 178 -28.16 6.85 12.93
CA ARG A 178 -29.15 6.12 12.10
C ARG A 178 -30.48 5.92 12.83
N VAL A 179 -30.46 5.55 14.11
CA VAL A 179 -31.68 5.38 14.93
C VAL A 179 -32.44 6.70 15.03
N LEU A 180 -31.75 7.81 15.31
CA LEU A 180 -32.37 9.14 15.39
C LEU A 180 -32.99 9.56 14.05
N LEU A 181 -32.28 9.36 12.94
CA LEU A 181 -32.80 9.65 11.60
C LEU A 181 -34.05 8.82 11.26
N ARG A 182 -34.08 7.54 11.66
CA ARG A 182 -35.26 6.69 11.49
C ARG A 182 -36.45 7.18 12.30
N GLN A 183 -36.24 7.54 13.56
CA GLN A 183 -37.30 8.09 14.42
C GLN A 183 -37.88 9.38 13.82
N GLN A 184 -37.01 10.30 13.38
CA GLN A 184 -37.46 11.54 12.73
C GLN A 184 -38.24 11.30 11.43
N ALA A 185 -37.84 10.30 10.63
CA ALA A 185 -38.54 9.94 9.41
C ALA A 185 -39.96 9.38 9.68
N HIS A 186 -40.21 8.77 10.84
CA HIS A 186 -41.54 8.23 11.21
C HIS A 186 -42.44 9.25 11.92
N ILE A 187 -41.87 10.34 12.48
CA ILE A 187 -42.62 11.38 13.22
C ILE A 187 -43.25 12.42 12.28
N ARG A 188 -42.93 12.43 10.99
CA ARG A 188 -43.61 13.27 10.00
C ARG A 188 -44.73 12.48 9.29
N PRO A 189 -45.96 12.45 9.83
CA PRO A 189 -47.10 12.14 8.98
C PRO A 189 -47.25 13.28 7.97
N THR A 190 -47.37 12.92 6.69
CA THR A 190 -47.87 13.80 5.62
C THR A 190 -49.24 14.36 5.94
#